data_AF-A0A7X5RBF5-F1
#
_entry.id   AF-A0A7X5RBF5-F1
#
_cell.length_a   1.000
_cell.length_b   1.000
_cell.length_c   1.000
_cell.angle_alpha   90.00
_cell.angle_beta   90.00
_cell.angle_gamma   90.00
#
_symmetry.space_group_name_H-M   'P 1'
#
loop_
_entity.id
_entity.type
_entity.pdbx_description
1 polymer ?
#
loop_
_entity_poly.entity_id
_entity_poly.type
_entity_poly.pdbx_seq_one_letter_code
_entity_poly.pdbx_strand_id
1 'polypeptide(L)'
;MGKVVCEKCGTEFKFEIVKNFESCPVCGASFSDDGDSANVDEHSDWINWYYYGYKSDNGKTGSLRDKAIDLDKHGDVFFLIKEFKAPPRDAAGSSEKAKEILRTYVPDAFEKTREVPKVQCPYCHSTEIQLVPKKFSLLTGFATNGYNRVCVRCQRKF
;
A
#
# COMPACT_ATOMS: atom_id res chain seq x y z
N MET A 1 43.92 23.90 -5.54
CA MET A 1 42.84 23.46 -4.62
C MET A 1 41.57 24.24 -4.93
N GLY A 2 40.48 23.55 -5.32
CA GLY A 2 39.17 24.19 -5.49
C GLY A 2 38.50 24.45 -4.14
N LYS A 3 37.87 25.63 -3.98
CA LYS A 3 37.04 25.98 -2.83
C LYS A 3 35.59 26.10 -3.28
N VAL A 4 34.66 25.59 -2.49
CA VAL A 4 33.21 25.63 -2.75
C VAL A 4 32.57 26.50 -1.68
N VAL A 5 31.77 27.48 -2.07
CA VAL A 5 31.08 28.38 -1.13
C VAL A 5 29.59 28.10 -1.22
N CYS A 6 28.94 27.88 -0.08
CA CYS A 6 27.48 27.74 -0.03
C CYS A 6 26.80 29.09 -0.20
N GLU A 7 25.90 29.22 -1.18
CA GLU A 7 25.22 30.49 -1.48
C GLU A 7 24.16 30.88 -0.44
N LYS A 8 23.63 29.91 0.33
CA LYS A 8 22.64 30.17 1.39
C LYS A 8 23.24 30.67 2.70
N CYS A 9 24.37 30.10 3.13
CA CYS A 9 24.98 30.42 4.42
C CYS A 9 26.36 31.08 4.33
N GLY A 10 26.89 31.25 3.11
CA GLY A 10 28.19 31.88 2.86
C GLY A 10 29.40 31.08 3.35
N THR A 11 29.20 29.84 3.83
CA THR A 11 30.31 29.03 4.37
C THR A 11 31.18 28.50 3.24
N GLU A 12 32.50 28.68 3.39
CA GLU A 12 33.51 28.13 2.49
C GLU A 12 33.95 26.72 2.92
N PHE A 13 33.97 25.80 1.96
CA PHE A 13 34.39 24.42 2.13
C PHE A 13 35.53 24.08 1.16
N LYS A 14 36.41 23.19 1.59
CA LYS A 14 37.37 22.55 0.68
C LYS A 14 36.62 21.53 -0.18
N PHE A 15 36.85 21.57 -1.49
CA PHE A 15 36.16 20.71 -2.47
C PHE A 15 36.25 19.22 -2.12
N GLU A 16 37.39 18.75 -1.58
CA GLU A 16 37.61 17.34 -1.20
C GLU A 16 36.66 16.85 -0.10
N ILE A 17 36.24 17.75 0.79
CA ILE A 17 35.34 17.42 1.89
C ILE A 17 33.91 17.37 1.37
N VAL A 18 33.50 18.39 0.61
CA VAL A 18 32.11 18.56 0.16
C VAL A 18 31.75 17.72 -1.07
N LYS A 19 32.72 17.15 -1.79
CA LYS A 19 32.46 16.29 -2.97
C LYS A 19 31.55 15.09 -2.65
N ASN A 20 31.54 14.62 -1.40
CA ASN A 20 30.70 13.51 -0.95
C ASN A 20 29.40 13.96 -0.26
N PHE A 21 29.11 15.26 -0.19
CA PHE A 21 27.92 15.79 0.44
C PHE A 21 27.02 16.47 -0.60
N GLU A 22 25.80 15.95 -0.73
CA GLU A 22 24.78 16.48 -1.65
C GLU A 22 24.18 17.81 -1.16
N SER A 23 24.31 18.07 0.15
CA SER A 23 23.80 19.27 0.82
C SER A 23 24.84 19.89 1.75
N CYS A 24 24.73 21.20 1.96
CA CYS A 24 25.58 21.95 2.86
C CYS A 24 25.48 21.39 4.29
N PRO A 25 26.59 20.93 4.88
CA PRO A 25 26.56 20.33 6.22
C PRO A 25 26.25 21.34 7.33
N VAL A 26 26.25 22.64 7.02
CA VAL A 26 26.02 23.71 7.99
C VAL A 26 24.57 24.16 8.01
N CYS A 27 23.95 24.38 6.85
CA CYS A 27 22.57 24.88 6.76
C CYS A 27 21.58 23.91 6.11
N GLY A 28 22.04 22.75 5.62
CA GLY A 28 21.20 21.77 4.94
C GLY A 28 20.75 22.17 3.54
N ALA A 29 21.18 23.33 3.03
CA ALA A 29 20.85 23.75 1.67
C ALA A 29 21.56 22.87 0.63
N SER A 30 20.83 22.34 -0.35
CA SER A 30 21.43 21.73 -1.53
C SER A 30 22.34 22.73 -2.24
N PHE A 31 23.48 22.27 -2.77
CA PHE A 31 24.40 23.09 -3.56
C PHE A 31 23.91 23.34 -4.99
N SER A 32 22.66 22.98 -5.29
CA SER A 32 22.03 23.12 -6.60
C SER A 32 21.09 24.33 -6.56
N ASP A 33 21.50 25.40 -7.24
CA ASP A 33 20.70 26.58 -7.53
C ASP A 33 19.74 26.28 -8.69
N ASP A 34 18.50 26.76 -8.54
CA ASP A 34 17.29 26.51 -9.34
C ASP A 34 17.46 26.20 -10.84
N GLY A 35 16.82 25.11 -11.29
CA GLY A 35 16.47 24.94 -12.71
C GLY A 35 16.48 23.50 -13.19
N ASP A 36 15.28 22.98 -13.43
CA ASP A 36 14.99 21.65 -13.95
C ASP A 36 15.08 20.54 -12.90
N SER A 37 13.90 20.04 -12.54
CA SER A 37 13.69 18.85 -11.72
C SER A 37 14.13 17.59 -12.46
N ALA A 38 15.39 17.54 -12.89
CA ALA A 38 16.09 16.29 -13.15
C ALA A 38 16.29 15.60 -11.80
N ASN A 39 15.22 14.96 -11.32
CA ASN A 39 15.32 13.87 -10.36
C ASN A 39 16.46 12.98 -10.85
N VAL A 40 17.54 12.90 -10.09
CA VAL A 40 18.53 11.85 -10.26
C VAL A 40 17.74 10.54 -10.22
N ASP A 41 17.69 9.88 -11.37
CA ASP A 41 16.85 8.73 -11.74
C ASP A 41 17.08 7.53 -10.78
N GLU A 42 16.55 7.58 -9.55
CA GLU A 42 16.42 6.38 -8.69
C GLU A 42 15.38 5.39 -9.23
N HIS A 43 14.70 5.77 -10.31
CA HIS A 43 13.55 5.08 -10.87
C HIS A 43 13.57 5.04 -12.41
N SER A 44 14.74 4.85 -13.02
CA SER A 44 14.87 4.76 -14.48
C SER A 44 14.05 3.61 -15.09
N ASP A 45 13.73 2.59 -14.30
CA ASP A 45 12.89 1.46 -14.72
C ASP A 45 11.38 1.72 -14.60
N TRP A 46 10.94 2.88 -14.07
CA TRP A 46 9.51 3.12 -13.86
C TRP A 46 8.78 3.39 -15.17
N ILE A 47 7.59 2.81 -15.26
CA ILE A 47 6.70 2.96 -16.40
C ILE A 47 5.48 3.78 -16.00
N ASN A 48 4.83 4.36 -17.01
CA ASN A 48 3.58 5.09 -16.81
C ASN A 48 2.44 4.09 -16.59
N TRP A 49 1.73 4.27 -15.49
CA TRP A 49 0.55 3.50 -15.12
C TRP A 49 -0.71 4.36 -15.18
N TYR A 50 -1.77 3.75 -15.68
CA TYR A 50 -3.08 4.37 -15.86
C TYR A 50 -4.11 3.56 -15.10
N TYR A 51 -4.74 4.19 -14.11
CA TYR A 51 -5.85 3.62 -13.37
C TYR A 51 -7.17 4.15 -13.94
N TYR A 52 -7.97 3.22 -14.47
CA TYR A 52 -9.26 3.49 -15.07
C TYR A 52 -10.39 2.97 -14.19
N GLY A 53 -11.42 3.78 -13.98
CA GLY A 53 -12.67 3.38 -13.35
C GLY A 53 -13.67 2.89 -14.40
N TYR A 54 -14.49 1.90 -14.03
CA TYR A 54 -15.65 1.51 -14.83
C TYR A 54 -16.82 2.47 -14.59
N LYS A 55 -17.41 3.03 -15.66
CA LYS A 55 -18.58 3.90 -15.55
C LYS A 55 -19.81 3.17 -15.02
N SER A 56 -19.95 1.86 -15.30
CA SER A 56 -21.05 1.01 -14.83
C SER A 56 -21.25 1.09 -13.31
N ASP A 57 -20.15 1.12 -12.58
CA ASP A 57 -20.12 1.10 -11.12
C ASP A 57 -19.59 2.41 -10.53
N ASN A 58 -19.64 3.49 -11.32
CA ASN A 58 -19.17 4.82 -10.93
C ASN A 58 -17.73 4.84 -10.38
N GLY A 59 -16.86 4.00 -10.93
CA GLY A 59 -15.44 3.91 -10.53
C GLY A 59 -15.13 3.07 -9.30
N LYS A 60 -16.12 2.39 -8.69
CA LYS A 60 -15.87 1.49 -7.55
C LYS A 60 -14.92 0.35 -7.91
N THR A 61 -15.09 -0.20 -9.10
CA THR A 61 -14.15 -1.15 -9.69
C THR A 61 -13.34 -0.44 -10.75
N GLY A 62 -12.08 -0.86 -10.89
CA GLY A 62 -11.20 -0.28 -11.89
C GLY A 62 -10.16 -1.26 -12.43
N SER A 63 -9.54 -0.86 -13.52
CA SER A 63 -8.45 -1.58 -14.19
C SER A 63 -7.18 -0.76 -14.13
N LEU A 64 -6.07 -1.41 -13.78
CA LEU A 64 -4.74 -0.81 -13.77
C LEU A 64 -3.95 -1.30 -15.00
N ARG A 65 -3.45 -0.37 -15.82
CA ARG A 65 -2.81 -0.65 -17.11
C ARG A 65 -1.47 0.07 -17.25
N ASP A 66 -0.52 -0.59 -17.89
CA ASP A 66 0.79 -0.03 -18.30
C ASP A 66 0.74 0.74 -19.64
N LYS A 67 -0.40 0.70 -20.34
CA LYS A 67 -0.65 1.44 -21.58
C LYS A 67 -1.94 2.22 -21.49
N ALA A 68 -1.93 3.43 -22.02
CA ALA A 68 -3.12 4.26 -22.12
C ALA A 68 -4.16 3.58 -23.02
N ILE A 69 -5.41 3.58 -22.55
CA ILE A 69 -6.57 3.17 -23.34
C ILE A 69 -7.00 4.36 -24.19
N ASP A 70 -7.35 4.08 -25.43
CA ASP A 70 -7.99 5.05 -26.31
C ASP A 70 -9.41 5.35 -25.80
N LEU A 71 -9.53 6.48 -25.11
CA LEU A 71 -10.79 6.92 -24.49
C LEU A 71 -11.82 7.40 -25.52
N ASP A 72 -11.42 7.64 -26.78
CA ASP A 72 -12.37 7.98 -27.84
C ASP A 72 -13.21 6.76 -28.22
N LYS A 73 -12.59 5.57 -28.23
CA LYS A 73 -13.28 4.29 -28.52
C LYS A 73 -13.91 3.62 -27.31
N HIS A 74 -13.38 3.88 -26.12
CA HIS A 74 -13.76 3.17 -24.89
C HIS A 74 -14.25 4.09 -23.76
N GLY A 75 -14.42 5.38 -24.04
CA GLY A 75 -14.85 6.39 -23.07
C GLY A 75 -16.24 6.16 -22.50
N ASP A 76 -17.10 5.40 -23.18
CA ASP A 76 -18.42 5.00 -22.66
C ASP A 76 -18.32 3.98 -21.51
N VAL A 77 -17.25 3.19 -21.47
CA VAL A 77 -17.06 2.12 -20.48
C VAL A 77 -16.08 2.52 -19.39
N PHE A 78 -15.01 3.22 -19.76
CA PHE A 78 -13.92 3.58 -18.86
C PHE A 78 -13.75 5.09 -18.76
N PHE A 79 -13.29 5.55 -17.60
CA PHE A 79 -12.78 6.91 -17.43
C PHE A 79 -11.45 6.86 -16.68
N LEU A 80 -10.52 7.73 -17.06
CA LEU A 80 -9.22 7.83 -16.39
C LEU A 80 -9.42 8.45 -15.01
N ILE A 81 -9.03 7.71 -13.96
CA ILE A 81 -9.05 8.22 -12.59
C ILE A 81 -7.71 8.87 -12.26
N LYS A 82 -6.61 8.17 -12.55
CA LYS A 82 -5.26 8.63 -12.16
C LYS A 82 -4.19 8.08 -13.08
N GLU A 83 -3.28 8.96 -13.47
CA GLU A 83 -1.98 8.62 -14.05
C GLU A 83 -0.87 8.78 -12.99
N PHE A 84 0.09 7.85 -12.97
CA PHE A 84 1.23 7.89 -12.06
C PHE A 84 2.39 7.04 -12.61
N LYS A 85 3.59 7.27 -12.09
CA LYS A 85 4.77 6.44 -12.39
C LYS A 85 4.97 5.40 -11.29
N ALA A 86 5.27 4.17 -11.70
CA ALA A 86 5.51 3.06 -10.79
C ALA A 86 6.39 1.99 -11.46
N PRO A 87 7.01 1.09 -10.68
CA PRO A 87 7.81 0.01 -11.23
C PRO A 87 6.99 -0.87 -12.18
N PRO A 88 7.65 -1.54 -13.14
CA PRO A 88 6.99 -2.43 -14.08
C PRO A 88 6.47 -3.67 -13.35
N ARG A 89 5.73 -4.51 -14.08
CA ARG A 89 5.27 -5.78 -13.53
C ARG A 89 6.46 -6.66 -13.18
N ASP A 90 6.36 -7.37 -12.06
CA ASP A 90 7.36 -8.37 -11.66
C ASP A 90 7.44 -9.50 -12.70
N ALA A 91 8.48 -10.35 -12.63
CA ALA A 91 8.64 -11.50 -13.52
C ALA A 91 7.43 -12.47 -13.51
N ALA A 92 6.61 -12.44 -12.46
CA ALA A 92 5.35 -13.18 -12.34
C ALA A 92 4.13 -12.50 -13.01
N GLY A 93 4.30 -11.32 -13.61
CA GLY A 93 3.22 -10.50 -14.19
C GLY A 93 2.40 -9.70 -13.17
N SER A 94 2.78 -9.77 -11.89
CA SER A 94 2.12 -9.08 -10.77
C SER A 94 2.35 -7.57 -10.81
N SER A 95 1.32 -6.80 -10.47
CA SER A 95 1.36 -5.34 -10.39
C SER A 95 1.15 -4.84 -8.95
N GLU A 96 1.58 -5.61 -7.95
CA GLU A 96 1.30 -5.31 -6.54
C GLU A 96 2.00 -4.03 -6.08
N LYS A 97 3.24 -3.79 -6.50
CA LYS A 97 3.98 -2.56 -6.24
C LYS A 97 3.30 -1.33 -6.84
N ALA A 98 2.81 -1.44 -8.08
CA ALA A 98 2.04 -0.36 -8.70
C ALA A 98 0.72 -0.10 -7.98
N LYS A 99 0.02 -1.15 -7.50
CA LYS A 99 -1.20 -1.00 -6.68
C LYS A 99 -0.91 -0.36 -5.32
N GLU A 100 0.22 -0.68 -4.69
CA GLU A 100 0.65 -0.07 -3.43
C GLU A 100 0.84 1.45 -3.58
N ILE A 101 1.55 1.89 -4.63
CA ILE A 101 1.72 3.30 -4.95
C ILE A 101 0.38 3.96 -5.30
N LEU A 102 -0.47 3.28 -6.07
CA LEU A 102 -1.82 3.79 -6.39
C LEU A 102 -2.63 4.05 -5.13
N ARG A 103 -2.53 3.21 -4.09
CA ARG A 103 -3.26 3.38 -2.83
C ARG A 103 -2.86 4.64 -2.06
N THR A 104 -1.66 5.17 -2.30
CA THR A 104 -1.25 6.49 -1.78
C THR A 104 -2.10 7.61 -2.36
N TYR A 105 -2.54 7.48 -3.62
CA TYR A 105 -3.39 8.47 -4.29
C TYR A 105 -4.88 8.17 -4.13
N VAL A 106 -5.25 6.89 -4.20
CA VAL A 106 -6.64 6.40 -4.16
C VAL A 106 -6.71 5.22 -3.18
N PRO A 107 -6.94 5.47 -1.89
CA PRO A 107 -6.88 4.43 -0.85
C PRO A 107 -7.95 3.34 -1.00
N ASP A 108 -9.07 3.67 -1.65
CA ASP A 108 -10.16 2.74 -1.97
C ASP A 108 -9.83 1.79 -3.15
N ALA A 109 -8.79 2.12 -3.94
CA ALA A 109 -8.47 1.35 -5.14
C ALA A 109 -7.95 -0.05 -4.80
N PHE A 110 -8.64 -1.06 -5.34
CA PHE A 110 -8.35 -2.48 -5.11
C PHE A 110 -8.32 -2.83 -3.61
N GLU A 111 -9.33 -2.39 -2.85
CA GLU A 111 -9.50 -2.82 -1.47
C GLU A 111 -9.42 -4.35 -1.42
N LYS A 112 -8.39 -4.85 -0.75
CA LYS A 112 -8.18 -6.29 -0.60
C LYS A 112 -9.37 -6.78 0.20
N THR A 113 -10.19 -7.66 -0.39
CA THR A 113 -11.34 -8.27 0.29
C THR A 113 -10.91 -8.68 1.69
N ARG A 114 -11.40 -7.95 2.70
CA ARG A 114 -11.05 -8.24 4.10
C ARG A 114 -11.52 -9.66 4.34
N GLU A 115 -10.58 -10.55 4.60
CA GLU A 115 -10.87 -11.96 4.81
C GLU A 115 -11.84 -12.04 5.99
N VAL A 116 -13.10 -12.42 5.72
CA VAL A 116 -14.07 -12.59 6.79
C VAL A 116 -13.49 -13.63 7.73
N PRO A 117 -13.27 -13.30 9.02
CA PRO A 117 -12.64 -14.23 9.95
C PRO A 117 -13.43 -15.53 9.95
N LYS A 118 -12.74 -16.65 9.68
CA LYS A 118 -13.32 -17.97 9.42
C LYS A 118 -14.23 -18.49 10.55
N VAL A 119 -14.16 -17.91 11.74
CA VAL A 119 -14.94 -18.33 12.90
C VAL A 119 -15.76 -17.15 13.41
N GLN A 120 -17.07 -17.23 13.22
CA GLN A 120 -18.06 -16.28 13.71
C GLN A 120 -19.16 -17.02 14.43
N CYS A 121 -19.73 -16.40 15.46
CA CYS A 121 -20.91 -16.93 16.13
C CYS A 121 -22.11 -16.94 15.16
N PRO A 122 -22.81 -18.06 14.95
CA PRO A 122 -23.96 -18.12 14.04
C PRO A 122 -25.17 -17.29 14.51
N TYR A 123 -25.18 -16.84 15.77
CA TYR A 123 -26.31 -16.09 16.35
C TYR A 123 -26.09 -14.58 16.38
N CYS A 124 -24.86 -14.11 16.57
CA CYS A 124 -24.56 -12.68 16.71
C CYS A 124 -23.40 -12.20 15.82
N HIS A 125 -22.82 -13.11 15.04
CA HIS A 125 -21.73 -12.87 14.09
C HIS A 125 -20.45 -12.30 14.73
N SER A 126 -20.36 -12.32 16.07
CA SER A 126 -19.16 -11.93 16.79
C SER A 126 -18.03 -12.93 16.54
N THR A 127 -16.83 -12.41 16.40
CA THR A 127 -15.57 -13.15 16.22
C THR A 127 -14.92 -13.51 17.55
N GLU A 128 -15.40 -12.91 18.65
CA GLU A 128 -14.88 -13.14 19.99
C GLU A 128 -15.46 -14.43 20.58
N ILE A 129 -14.65 -15.49 20.52
CA ILE A 129 -15.04 -16.87 20.84
C ILE A 129 -14.05 -17.42 21.86
N GLN A 130 -14.58 -17.92 22.98
CA GLN A 130 -13.81 -18.58 24.03
C GLN A 130 -14.01 -20.09 23.97
N LEU A 131 -12.91 -20.83 24.08
CA LEU A 131 -12.92 -22.28 24.24
C LEU A 131 -13.01 -22.59 25.73
N VAL A 132 -14.12 -23.19 26.17
CA VAL A 132 -14.30 -23.61 27.56
C VAL A 132 -14.17 -25.14 27.65
N PRO A 133 -13.38 -25.67 28.61
CA PRO A 133 -13.27 -27.10 28.79
C PRO A 133 -14.64 -27.68 29.18
N LYS A 134 -15.00 -28.82 28.59
CA LYS A 134 -16.17 -29.58 29.04
C LYS A 134 -15.92 -30.04 30.47
N LYS A 135 -16.77 -29.63 31.40
CA LYS A 135 -16.70 -30.10 32.78
C LYS A 135 -16.83 -31.63 32.76
N PHE A 136 -15.90 -32.28 33.47
CA PHE A 136 -15.93 -33.71 33.70
C PHE A 136 -17.21 -34.06 34.47
N SER A 137 -18.08 -34.88 33.87
CA SER A 137 -19.28 -35.40 34.53
C SER A 137 -18.96 -36.77 35.11
N LEU A 138 -18.97 -36.88 36.44
CA LEU A 138 -18.78 -38.14 37.16
C LEU A 138 -19.85 -39.20 36.81
N LEU A 139 -21.02 -38.78 36.35
CA LEU A 139 -22.13 -39.68 36.01
C LEU A 139 -21.97 -40.35 34.64
N THR A 140 -21.21 -39.74 33.74
CA THR A 140 -21.12 -40.16 32.33
C THR A 140 -19.77 -40.78 32.00
N GLY A 141 -19.13 -41.35 33.02
CA GLY A 141 -17.71 -41.70 33.11
C GLY A 141 -17.07 -42.25 31.85
N PHE A 142 -16.62 -41.35 30.98
CA PHE A 142 -15.52 -41.50 30.03
C PHE A 142 -15.03 -40.08 29.70
N ALA A 143 -13.72 -39.88 29.76
CA ALA A 143 -13.09 -38.58 29.60
C ALA A 143 -13.32 -38.00 28.19
N THR A 144 -14.37 -37.20 28.01
CA THR A 144 -14.50 -36.38 26.80
C THR A 144 -13.62 -35.14 26.97
N ASN A 145 -12.34 -35.27 26.61
CA ASN A 145 -11.34 -34.20 26.59
C ASN A 145 -11.67 -33.19 25.47
N GLY A 146 -12.82 -32.53 25.58
CA GLY A 146 -13.38 -31.67 24.55
C GLY A 146 -13.58 -30.25 25.05
N TYR A 147 -13.51 -29.29 24.13
CA TYR A 147 -13.78 -27.89 24.39
C TYR A 147 -15.11 -27.50 23.73
N ASN A 148 -15.92 -26.68 24.40
CA ASN A 148 -17.06 -26.02 23.76
C ASN A 148 -16.62 -24.65 23.26
N ARG A 149 -17.06 -24.25 22.07
CA ARG A 149 -16.90 -22.87 21.60
C ARG A 149 -18.07 -22.07 22.15
N VAL A 150 -17.78 -21.00 22.86
CA VAL A 150 -18.77 -20.11 23.43
C VAL A 150 -18.50 -18.72 22.90
N CYS A 151 -19.52 -18.07 22.33
CA CYS A 151 -19.38 -16.68 21.95
C CYS A 151 -19.38 -15.81 23.20
N VAL A 152 -18.38 -14.93 23.35
CA VAL A 152 -18.28 -14.03 24.51
C VAL A 152 -19.41 -13.00 24.53
N ARG A 153 -19.84 -12.54 23.35
CA ARG A 153 -20.86 -11.50 23.20
C ARG A 153 -22.28 -11.97 23.56
N CYS A 154 -22.71 -13.12 23.03
CA CYS A 154 -24.05 -13.65 23.29
C CYS A 154 -24.09 -14.78 24.32
N GLN A 155 -22.93 -15.21 24.83
CA GLN A 155 -22.76 -16.27 25.82
C GLN A 155 -23.36 -17.63 25.41
N ARG A 156 -23.61 -17.83 24.11
CA ARG A 156 -24.16 -19.08 23.57
C ARG A 156 -23.04 -20.01 23.13
N LYS A 157 -23.23 -21.30 23.40
CA LYS A 157 -22.41 -22.40 22.89
C LYS A 157 -22.81 -22.76 21.46
N PHE A 158 -21.84 -23.09 20.62
CA PHE A 158 -22.03 -23.60 19.26
C PHE A 158 -20.86 -24.48 18.81
#